data_AF-A0A7X0VE86-F1
#
_entry.id   AF-A0A7X0VE86-F1
#
_cell.length_a   1.000
_cell.length_b   1.000
_cell.length_c   1.000
_cell.angle_alpha   90.00
_cell.angle_beta   90.00
_cell.angle_gamma   90.00
#
_symmetry.space_group_name_H-M   'P 1'
#
loop_
_entity.id
_entity.type
_entity.pdbx_description
1 polymer ?
#
loop_
_entity_poly.entity_id
_entity_poly.type
_entity_poly.pdbx_seq_one_letter_code
_entity_poly.pdbx_strand_id
1 'polypeptide(L)'
;MKDQTTIVLFSGELDKAIAAFIIANGAAAYDHEVTIFFTFWGLNTLRKDDAVKTKKGLLEKAFGWMMPRGAKKLGLSKMNFGGLGPQMIKHVMKKHNALSLPQLIELAQEQGVKLVACTMTMDLLGLQQEELIDGLEYAGVAAYLGDASNGKVNLFI
;
A
#
# COMPACT_ATOMS: atom_id res chain seq x y z
N MET A 1 21.21 -17.26 4.42
CA MET A 1 20.69 -15.95 4.01
C MET A 1 19.26 -16.19 3.55
N LYS A 2 18.27 -15.47 4.07
CA LYS A 2 16.90 -15.57 3.56
C LYS A 2 16.84 -14.91 2.19
N ASP A 3 16.02 -15.46 1.30
CA ASP A 3 15.78 -14.84 0.00
C ASP A 3 15.01 -13.53 0.20
N GLN A 4 15.27 -12.53 -0.63
CA GLN A 4 14.63 -11.22 -0.52
C GLN A 4 13.65 -10.98 -1.68
N THR A 5 12.47 -10.46 -1.35
CA THR A 5 11.48 -10.00 -2.32
C THR A 5 11.15 -8.54 -2.04
N THR A 6 11.34 -7.70 -3.06
CA THR A 6 10.96 -6.29 -2.97
C THR A 6 9.83 -5.97 -3.94
N ILE A 7 8.90 -5.12 -3.51
CA ILE A 7 7.79 -4.65 -4.32
C ILE A 7 7.74 -3.13 -4.20
N VAL A 8 7.86 -2.43 -5.33
CA VAL A 8 7.46 -1.02 -5.39
C VAL A 8 5.97 -0.98 -5.69
N LEU A 9 5.17 -0.54 -4.71
CA LEU A 9 3.76 -0.25 -4.95
C LEU A 9 3.60 1.24 -5.29
N PHE A 10 3.59 1.51 -6.59
CA PHE A 10 3.34 2.83 -7.16
C PHE A 10 1.84 3.04 -7.42
N SER A 11 1.16 1.99 -7.87
CA SER A 11 -0.25 2.02 -8.23
C SER A 11 -1.17 2.20 -7.02
N GLY A 12 -2.27 2.92 -7.22
CA GLY A 12 -3.25 3.29 -6.17
C GLY A 12 -4.61 2.61 -6.34
N GLU A 13 -4.68 1.55 -7.13
CA GLU A 13 -5.91 0.82 -7.43
C GLU A 13 -6.04 -0.45 -6.57
N LEU A 14 -7.28 -0.76 -6.19
CA LEU A 14 -7.64 -1.81 -5.26
C LEU A 14 -7.12 -3.19 -5.71
N ASP A 15 -7.34 -3.54 -6.97
CA ASP A 15 -6.94 -4.83 -7.54
C ASP A 15 -5.42 -5.01 -7.60
N LYS A 16 -4.68 -3.95 -7.92
CA LYS A 16 -3.22 -3.97 -7.94
C LYS A 16 -2.63 -4.06 -6.54
N ALA A 17 -3.19 -3.31 -5.59
CA ALA A 17 -2.81 -3.41 -4.19
C ALA A 17 -3.08 -4.82 -3.63
N ILE A 18 -4.26 -5.41 -3.93
CA ILE A 18 -4.57 -6.79 -3.55
C ILE A 18 -3.53 -7.76 -4.14
N ALA A 19 -3.20 -7.64 -5.42
CA ALA A 19 -2.19 -8.48 -6.06
C ALA A 19 -0.81 -8.35 -5.38
N ALA A 20 -0.37 -7.12 -5.09
CA ALA A 20 0.89 -6.86 -4.39
C ALA A 20 0.93 -7.53 -3.02
N PHE A 21 -0.12 -7.40 -2.21
CA PHE A 21 -0.16 -8.02 -0.90
C PHE A 21 -0.33 -9.55 -0.95
N ILE A 22 -1.03 -10.11 -1.94
CA ILE A 22 -1.07 -11.57 -2.13
C ILE A 22 0.34 -12.11 -2.42
N ILE A 23 1.09 -11.43 -3.29
CA ILE A 23 2.47 -11.81 -3.60
C ILE A 23 3.36 -11.66 -2.36
N ALA A 24 3.23 -10.56 -1.62
CA ALA A 24 4.02 -10.29 -0.43
C ALA A 24 3.79 -11.34 0.67
N ASN A 25 2.52 -11.61 1.01
CA ASN A 25 2.17 -12.63 2.01
C ASN A 25 2.59 -14.03 1.55
N GLY A 26 2.47 -14.34 0.25
CA GLY A 26 2.98 -15.58 -0.32
C GLY A 26 4.49 -15.71 -0.18
N ALA A 27 5.26 -14.68 -0.53
CA ALA A 27 6.71 -14.67 -0.38
C ALA A 27 7.15 -14.81 1.08
N ALA A 28 6.50 -14.10 2.00
CA ALA A 28 6.76 -14.20 3.43
C ALA A 28 6.48 -15.62 3.97
N ALA A 29 5.40 -16.27 3.51
CA ALA A 29 5.12 -17.67 3.85
C ALA A 29 6.16 -18.67 3.28
N TYR A 30 6.87 -18.29 2.21
CA TYR A 30 8.02 -19.02 1.66
C TYR A 30 9.35 -18.61 2.30
N ASP A 31 9.30 -17.98 3.48
CA ASP A 31 10.46 -17.60 4.30
C ASP A 31 11.35 -16.52 3.66
N HIS A 32 10.82 -15.76 2.68
CA HIS A 32 11.49 -14.59 2.15
C HIS A 32 11.43 -13.43 3.15
N GLU A 33 12.47 -12.61 3.18
CA GLU A 33 12.40 -11.27 3.75
C GLU A 33 11.75 -10.34 2.70
N VAL A 34 10.60 -9.76 3.05
CA VAL A 34 9.77 -9.01 2.10
C VAL A 34 9.72 -7.54 2.47
N THR A 35 9.98 -6.68 1.48
CA THR A 35 9.82 -5.22 1.60
C THR A 35 8.81 -4.73 0.56
N ILE A 36 7.79 -3.99 0.98
CA ILE A 36 6.91 -3.22 0.09
C ILE A 36 7.22 -1.73 0.26
N PHE A 37 7.74 -1.10 -0.79
CA PHE A 37 8.01 0.33 -0.85
C PHE A 37 6.84 1.06 -1.52
N PHE A 38 6.11 1.84 -0.74
CA PHE A 38 4.93 2.59 -1.17
C PHE A 38 5.33 3.98 -1.65
N THR A 39 5.03 4.28 -2.90
CA THR A 39 5.34 5.56 -3.53
C THR A 39 4.15 6.04 -4.38
N PHE A 40 4.13 7.32 -4.73
CA PHE A 40 3.01 7.98 -5.41
C PHE A 40 1.64 7.53 -4.90
N TRP A 41 0.81 6.95 -5.77
CA TRP A 41 -0.58 6.61 -5.49
C TRP A 41 -0.71 5.44 -4.52
N GLY A 42 0.30 4.57 -4.46
CA GLY A 42 0.37 3.45 -3.55
C GLY A 42 0.30 3.85 -2.08
N LEU A 43 0.78 5.06 -1.72
CA LEU A 43 0.65 5.60 -0.36
C LEU A 43 -0.81 5.72 0.11
N ASN A 44 -1.76 5.89 -0.81
CA ASN A 44 -3.17 5.97 -0.43
C ASN A 44 -3.69 4.66 0.18
N THR A 45 -3.03 3.53 -0.10
CA THR A 45 -3.32 2.22 0.51
C THR A 45 -3.07 2.23 2.01
N LEU A 46 -2.07 2.99 2.47
CA LEU A 46 -1.62 3.07 3.86
C LEU A 46 -2.34 4.14 4.69
N ARG A 47 -3.22 4.95 4.08
CA ARG A 47 -3.94 6.00 4.81
C ARG A 47 -4.96 5.39 5.77
N LYS A 48 -5.07 5.97 6.97
CA LYS A 48 -6.16 5.69 7.92
C LYS A 48 -7.50 6.07 7.27
N ASP A 49 -8.54 5.30 7.59
CA ASP A 49 -9.89 5.52 7.06
C ASP A 49 -10.49 6.84 7.60
N ASP A 50 -10.19 7.14 8.87
CA ASP A 50 -10.67 8.31 9.59
C ASP A 50 -9.85 9.57 9.27
N ALA A 51 -10.53 10.71 9.29
CA ALA A 51 -9.88 11.99 9.08
C ALA A 51 -9.06 12.40 10.32
N VAL A 52 -7.75 12.58 10.13
CA VAL A 52 -6.85 13.06 11.18
C VAL A 52 -6.63 14.56 11.01
N LYS A 53 -6.63 15.31 12.13
CA LYS A 53 -6.36 16.75 12.12
C LYS A 53 -4.86 16.98 11.93
N THR A 54 -4.47 17.47 10.76
CA THR A 54 -3.08 17.79 10.42
C THR A 54 -2.89 19.28 10.15
N LYS A 55 -1.70 19.81 10.45
CA LYS A 55 -1.30 21.16 10.04
C LYS A 55 -0.76 21.11 8.61
N LYS A 56 -1.54 21.60 7.66
CA LYS A 56 -1.24 21.56 6.22
C LYS A 56 -1.55 22.88 5.54
N GLY A 57 -0.85 23.18 4.45
CA GLY A 57 -1.15 24.27 3.54
C GLY A 57 -2.49 24.08 2.82
N LEU A 58 -2.98 25.12 2.12
CA LEU A 58 -4.27 25.08 1.43
C LEU A 58 -4.28 24.01 0.31
N LEU A 59 -3.19 23.93 -0.46
CA LEU A 59 -3.04 22.99 -1.59
C LEU A 59 -2.95 21.53 -1.11
N GLU A 60 -2.17 21.27 -0.07
CA GLU A 60 -2.02 19.95 0.55
C GLU A 60 -3.36 19.44 1.12
N LYS A 61 -4.16 20.33 1.72
CA LYS A 61 -5.52 19.99 2.17
C LYS A 61 -6.43 19.61 1.01
N ALA A 62 -6.34 20.32 -0.12
CA ALA A 62 -7.12 20.00 -1.32
C ALA A 62 -6.74 18.62 -1.89
N PHE A 63 -5.43 18.34 -2.03
CA PHE A 63 -4.95 17.03 -2.46
C PHE A 63 -5.40 15.91 -1.51
N GLY A 64 -5.24 16.09 -0.19
CA GLY A 64 -5.65 15.11 0.81
C GLY A 64 -7.16 14.83 0.84
N TRP A 65 -8.00 15.75 0.35
CA TRP A 65 -9.43 15.54 0.18
C TRP A 65 -9.78 14.82 -1.13
N MET A 66 -9.08 15.12 -2.22
CA MET A 66 -9.31 14.51 -3.54
C MET A 66 -8.85 13.06 -3.61
N MET A 67 -7.76 12.72 -2.93
CA MET A 67 -7.18 11.37 -2.97
C MET A 67 -7.96 10.36 -2.11
N PRO A 68 -8.03 9.08 -2.52
CA PRO A 68 -8.65 8.01 -1.74
C PRO A 68 -8.06 7.91 -0.32
N ARG A 69 -8.91 7.67 0.67
CA ARG A 69 -8.51 7.48 2.08
C ARG A 69 -8.57 6.00 2.43
N GLY A 70 -7.42 5.35 2.36
CA GLY A 70 -7.19 4.00 2.84
C GLY A 70 -7.61 2.90 1.88
N ALA A 71 -7.19 1.69 2.23
CA ALA A 71 -7.43 0.44 1.50
C ALA A 71 -8.91 0.18 1.16
N LYS A 72 -9.85 0.74 1.92
CA LYS A 72 -11.29 0.54 1.68
C LYS A 72 -11.84 1.43 0.56
N LYS A 73 -11.20 2.57 0.25
CA LYS A 73 -11.71 3.57 -0.70
C LYS A 73 -10.99 3.59 -2.06
N LEU A 74 -10.06 2.67 -2.27
CA LEU A 74 -9.39 2.53 -3.57
C LEU A 74 -10.39 2.10 -4.66
N GLY A 75 -10.25 2.69 -5.85
CA GLY A 75 -10.99 2.31 -7.04
C GLY A 75 -10.35 1.10 -7.74
N LEU A 76 -11.06 0.47 -8.68
CA LEU A 76 -10.47 -0.59 -9.53
C LEU A 76 -9.72 0.02 -10.72
N SER A 77 -8.63 -0.63 -11.14
CA SER A 77 -7.84 -0.22 -12.32
C SER A 77 -8.64 -0.30 -13.62
N LYS A 78 -9.60 -1.22 -13.68
CA LYS A 78 -10.54 -1.40 -14.80
C LYS A 78 -11.94 -1.63 -14.26
N MET A 79 -12.96 -1.25 -15.02
CA MET A 79 -14.37 -1.47 -14.66
C MET A 79 -14.76 -0.82 -13.31
N ASN A 80 -14.20 0.35 -12.97
CA ASN A 80 -14.50 1.03 -11.71
C ASN A 80 -15.97 1.49 -11.61
N PHE A 81 -16.58 1.91 -12.74
CA PHE A 81 -17.97 2.37 -12.84
C PHE A 81 -18.38 3.34 -11.70
N GLY A 82 -17.53 4.33 -11.40
CA GLY A 82 -17.80 5.31 -10.34
C GLY A 82 -17.83 4.74 -8.91
N GLY A 83 -17.28 3.55 -8.67
CA GLY A 83 -17.23 2.90 -7.36
C GLY A 83 -18.08 1.63 -7.23
N LEU A 84 -18.92 1.33 -8.22
CA LEU A 84 -19.69 0.08 -8.26
C LEU A 84 -18.78 -1.15 -8.45
N GLY A 85 -17.74 -1.02 -9.28
CA GLY A 85 -16.76 -2.08 -9.51
C GLY A 85 -16.10 -2.60 -8.22
N PRO A 86 -15.47 -1.72 -7.41
CA PRO A 86 -14.91 -2.07 -6.11
C PRO A 86 -15.90 -2.78 -5.16
N GLN A 87 -17.17 -2.41 -5.16
CA GLN A 87 -18.17 -3.06 -4.33
C GLN A 87 -18.47 -4.50 -4.81
N MET A 88 -18.62 -4.69 -6.13
CA MET A 88 -18.84 -6.00 -6.73
C MET A 88 -17.67 -6.94 -6.46
N ILE A 89 -16.42 -6.51 -6.69
CA ILE A 89 -15.27 -7.39 -6.49
C ILE A 89 -15.11 -7.78 -5.01
N LYS A 90 -15.33 -6.85 -4.07
CA LYS A 90 -15.31 -7.16 -2.63
C LYS A 90 -16.38 -8.19 -2.25
N HIS A 91 -17.57 -8.11 -2.85
CA HIS A 91 -18.62 -9.10 -2.64
C HIS A 91 -18.21 -10.49 -3.17
N VAL A 92 -17.65 -10.55 -4.38
CA VAL A 92 -17.14 -11.81 -4.97
C VAL A 92 -16.03 -12.39 -4.09
N MET A 93 -15.05 -11.60 -3.69
CA MET A 93 -13.97 -12.03 -2.80
C MET A 93 -14.51 -12.65 -1.50
N LYS A 94 -15.46 -11.97 -0.84
CA LYS A 94 -16.10 -12.47 0.38
C LYS A 94 -16.82 -13.80 0.15
N LYS A 95 -17.53 -13.96 -0.97
CA LYS A 95 -18.21 -15.22 -1.33
C LYS A 95 -17.23 -16.39 -1.49
N HIS A 96 -16.02 -16.12 -1.95
CA HIS A 96 -14.96 -17.11 -2.12
C HIS A 96 -14.01 -17.22 -0.91
N ASN A 97 -14.36 -16.63 0.24
CA ASN A 97 -13.53 -16.60 1.46
C ASN A 97 -12.12 -16.02 1.23
N ALA A 98 -11.96 -15.14 0.24
CA ALA A 98 -10.72 -14.42 0.01
C ALA A 98 -10.60 -13.25 1.00
N LEU A 99 -9.37 -13.02 1.49
CA LEU A 99 -9.07 -11.91 2.38
C LEU A 99 -9.26 -10.56 1.67
N SER A 100 -9.87 -9.61 2.36
CA SER A 100 -9.95 -8.22 1.89
C SER A 100 -8.59 -7.53 1.97
N LEU A 101 -8.40 -6.43 1.24
CA LEU A 101 -7.14 -5.67 1.29
C LEU A 101 -6.72 -5.26 2.71
N PRO A 102 -7.59 -4.74 3.60
CA PRO A 102 -7.21 -4.48 4.99
C PRO A 102 -6.69 -5.72 5.74
N GLN A 103 -7.32 -6.89 5.53
CA GLN A 103 -6.89 -8.14 6.17
C GLN A 103 -5.56 -8.65 5.58
N LEU A 104 -5.33 -8.42 4.29
CA LEU A 104 -4.05 -8.73 3.64
C LEU A 104 -2.91 -7.83 4.15
N ILE A 105 -3.20 -6.56 4.46
CA ILE A 105 -2.24 -5.63 5.08
C ILE A 105 -1.90 -6.11 6.49
N GLU A 106 -2.92 -6.41 7.30
CA GLU A 106 -2.76 -6.90 8.68
C GLU A 106 -1.93 -8.19 8.71
N LEU A 107 -2.27 -9.16 7.86
CA LEU A 107 -1.50 -10.40 7.73
C LEU A 107 -0.03 -10.14 7.34
N ALA A 108 0.22 -9.20 6.43
CA ALA A 108 1.58 -8.87 6.05
C ALA A 108 2.37 -8.28 7.22
N GLN A 109 1.74 -7.44 8.05
CA GLN A 109 2.36 -6.91 9.27
C GLN A 109 2.64 -8.02 10.29
N GLU A 110 1.69 -8.93 10.50
CA GLU A 110 1.87 -10.11 11.38
C GLU A 110 3.02 -11.02 10.92
N GLN A 111 3.21 -11.15 9.60
CA GLN A 111 4.29 -11.92 9.00
C GLN A 111 5.65 -11.18 8.99
N GLY A 112 5.70 -9.94 9.48
CA GLY A 112 6.93 -9.15 9.51
C GLY A 112 7.36 -8.58 8.16
N VAL A 113 6.43 -8.42 7.21
CA VAL A 113 6.69 -7.72 5.95
C VAL A 113 6.99 -6.25 6.25
N LYS A 114 8.11 -5.74 5.74
CA LYS A 114 8.49 -4.33 5.90
C LYS A 114 7.64 -3.46 4.99
N LEU A 115 6.82 -2.59 5.59
CA LEU A 115 6.01 -1.62 4.86
C LEU A 115 6.68 -0.25 4.93
N VAL A 116 7.25 0.20 3.81
CA VAL A 116 8.08 1.42 3.76
C VAL A 116 7.34 2.53 3.00
N ALA A 117 7.02 3.63 3.68
CA ALA A 117 6.43 4.82 3.08
C ALA A 117 7.52 5.76 2.53
N CYS A 118 7.40 6.12 1.24
CA CYS A 118 8.33 7.04 0.59
C CYS A 118 8.16 8.49 1.12
N THR A 119 9.13 8.95 1.91
CA THR A 119 9.10 10.29 2.53
C THR A 119 9.00 11.42 1.50
N MET A 120 9.75 11.32 0.40
CA MET A 120 9.68 12.30 -0.69
C MET A 120 8.27 12.39 -1.29
N THR A 121 7.58 11.26 -1.48
CA THR A 121 6.20 11.28 -1.99
C THR A 121 5.25 11.85 -0.94
N MET A 122 5.44 11.52 0.35
CA MET A 122 4.65 12.10 1.42
C MET A 122 4.72 13.63 1.40
N ASP A 123 5.91 14.20 1.24
CA ASP A 123 6.11 15.66 1.12
C ASP A 123 5.40 16.22 -0.12
N LEU A 124 5.55 15.57 -1.28
CA LEU A 124 4.93 16.01 -2.54
C LEU A 124 3.39 16.01 -2.48
N LEU A 125 2.80 14.99 -1.83
CA LEU A 125 1.35 14.84 -1.69
C LEU A 125 0.80 15.52 -0.43
N GLY A 126 1.69 16.11 0.39
CA GLY A 126 1.35 16.71 1.67
C GLY A 126 0.71 15.72 2.64
N LEU A 127 1.16 14.47 2.68
CA LEU A 127 0.72 13.45 3.66
C LEU A 127 1.61 13.50 4.90
N GLN A 128 0.99 13.48 6.07
CA GLN A 128 1.69 13.45 7.36
C GLN A 128 1.66 12.03 7.94
N GLN A 129 2.63 11.69 8.78
CA GLN A 129 2.75 10.34 9.37
C GLN A 129 1.49 9.95 10.17
N GLU A 130 0.85 10.92 10.84
CA GLU A 130 -0.34 10.67 11.66
C GLU A 130 -1.55 10.22 10.83
N GLU A 131 -1.55 10.47 9.52
CA GLU A 131 -2.60 10.04 8.59
C GLU A 131 -2.40 8.62 8.06
N LEU A 132 -1.26 8.00 8.32
CA LEU A 132 -0.94 6.65 7.87
C LEU A 132 -1.17 5.64 8.99
N ILE A 133 -1.41 4.38 8.62
CA ILE A 133 -1.51 3.27 9.56
C ILE A 133 -0.21 3.11 10.37
N ASP A 134 -0.29 2.47 11.51
CA ASP A 134 0.87 2.27 12.38
C ASP A 134 1.74 1.10 11.88
N GLY A 135 2.98 0.99 12.37
CA GLY A 135 3.90 -0.08 11.98
C GLY A 135 4.57 0.11 10.62
N LEU A 136 4.71 1.35 10.16
CA LEU A 136 5.40 1.72 8.92
C LEU A 136 6.83 2.18 9.17
N GLU A 137 7.71 1.89 8.23
CA GLU A 137 9.02 2.53 8.11
C GLU A 137 8.94 3.72 7.15
N TYR A 138 9.79 4.72 7.36
CA TYR A 138 9.81 5.95 6.56
C TYR A 138 11.19 6.13 5.94
N ALA A 139 11.28 6.02 4.61
CA ALA A 139 12.55 6.11 3.93
C ALA A 139 12.46 6.67 2.51
N GLY A 140 13.60 7.10 1.98
CA GLY A 140 13.75 7.50 0.58
C GLY A 140 14.07 6.31 -0.34
N VAL A 141 14.18 6.59 -1.64
CA VAL A 141 14.46 5.58 -2.67
C VAL A 141 15.78 4.82 -2.45
N ALA A 142 16.76 5.43 -1.78
CA ALA A 142 18.04 4.79 -1.48
C ALA A 142 17.90 3.57 -0.56
N ALA A 143 16.99 3.61 0.42
CA ALA A 143 16.73 2.48 1.30
C ALA A 143 16.12 1.31 0.52
N TYR A 144 15.14 1.59 -0.33
CA TYR A 144 14.56 0.60 -1.24
C TYR A 144 15.63 -0.03 -2.16
N LEU A 145 16.49 0.79 -2.77
CA LEU A 145 17.55 0.29 -3.65
C LEU A 145 18.55 -0.60 -2.90
N GLY A 146 18.80 -0.33 -1.62
CA GLY A 146 19.61 -1.18 -0.76
C GLY A 146 19.02 -2.59 -0.63
N ASP A 147 17.73 -2.68 -0.29
CA ASP A 147 17.02 -3.97 -0.21
C ASP A 147 16.94 -4.65 -1.59
N ALA A 148 16.58 -3.90 -2.64
CA ALA A 148 16.38 -4.44 -3.98
C ALA A 148 17.68 -4.97 -4.61
N SER A 149 18.84 -4.40 -4.25
CA SER A 149 20.15 -4.86 -4.74
C SER A 149 20.49 -6.29 -4.31
N ASN A 150 19.91 -6.75 -3.20
CA ASN A 150 20.08 -8.09 -2.64
C ASN A 150 18.84 -8.99 -2.90
N GLY A 151 17.78 -8.44 -3.51
CA GLY A 151 16.53 -9.11 -3.83
C GLY A 151 16.65 -10.12 -4.98
N LYS A 152 16.10 -11.32 -4.79
CA LYS A 152 15.91 -12.30 -5.88
C LYS A 152 14.71 -11.98 -6.75
N VAL A 153 13.71 -11.32 -6.17
CA VAL A 153 12.48 -10.92 -6.86
C VAL A 153 12.27 -9.43 -6.61
N ASN A 154 12.20 -8.65 -7.67
CA ASN A 154 11.95 -7.20 -7.62
C ASN A 154 10.78 -6.88 -8.57
N LEU A 155 9.67 -6.38 -8.02
CA LEU A 155 8.47 -6.07 -8.79
C LEU A 155 8.12 -4.59 -8.68
N PHE A 156 7.58 -4.02 -9.76
CA PHE A 156 7.00 -2.69 -9.78
C PHE A 156 5.52 -2.83 -10.15
N ILE A 157 4.63 -2.41 -9.25
CA ILE A 157 3.18 -2.60 -9.33
C ILE A 157 2.47 -1.26 -9.28
#